data_AF-A0A497LQE5-F1
#
_entry.id   AF-A0A497LQE5-F1
#
_cell.length_a   1.000
_cell.length_b   1.000
_cell.length_c   1.000
_cell.angle_alpha   90.00
_cell.angle_beta   90.00
_cell.angle_gamma   90.00
#
_symmetry.space_group_name_H-M   'P 1'
#
loop_
_entity.id
_entity.type
_entity.pdbx_description
1 polymer ?
#
loop_
_entity_poly.entity_id
_entity_poly.type
_entity_poly.pdbx_seq_one_letter_code
_entity_poly.pdbx_strand_id
1 'polypeptide(L)'
;MALTRVLARAVPEVFVERAEITYAPLAKAYFIIVHPSHVKYWLRFHKKYPHYKRIALRYGVSEHNISGCCPEFFNKADLVNWLVDVLSLSRGERKLLRLCMRT
;
A
#
# COMPACT_ATOMS: atom_id res chain seq x y z
N MET A 1 -4.83 10.34 7.36
CA MET A 1 -5.75 9.83 8.42
C MET A 1 -6.32 8.45 8.11
N ALA A 2 -7.10 8.23 7.04
CA ALA A 2 -7.67 6.90 6.76
C ALA A 2 -6.59 5.87 6.38
N LEU A 3 -5.69 6.21 5.46
CA LEU A 3 -4.59 5.33 5.04
C LEU A 3 -3.68 4.95 6.23
N THR A 4 -3.29 5.93 7.06
CA THR A 4 -2.56 5.70 8.31
C THR A 4 -3.22 4.65 9.18
N ARG A 5 -4.53 4.79 9.45
CA ARG A 5 -5.29 3.84 10.29
C ARG A 5 -5.39 2.45 9.68
N VAL A 6 -5.59 2.36 8.37
CA VAL A 6 -5.63 1.09 7.64
C VAL A 6 -4.29 0.35 7.79
N LEU A 7 -3.17 1.05 7.59
CA LEU A 7 -1.84 0.44 7.70
C LEU A 7 -1.46 0.11 9.14
N ALA A 8 -1.75 0.98 10.10
CA ALA A 8 -1.55 0.71 11.53
C ALA A 8 -2.27 -0.57 11.97
N ARG A 9 -3.50 -0.79 11.49
CA ARG A 9 -4.26 -2.01 11.80
C ARG A 9 -3.74 -3.23 11.04
N ALA A 10 -3.30 -3.05 9.78
CA ALA A 10 -2.79 -4.14 8.98
C ALA A 10 -1.55 -4.78 9.63
N VAL A 11 -0.64 -3.97 10.17
CA VAL A 11 0.61 -4.44 10.80
C VAL A 11 0.74 -3.84 12.22
N PRO A 12 -0.01 -4.36 13.21
CA PRO A 12 -0.10 -3.75 14.54
C PRO A 12 1.22 -3.81 15.32
N GLU A 13 2.11 -4.75 15.01
CA GLU A 13 3.48 -4.83 15.54
C GLU A 13 4.42 -3.69 15.07
N VAL A 14 3.98 -2.80 14.18
CA VAL A 14 4.77 -1.64 13.75
C VAL A 14 3.98 -0.36 13.98
N PHE A 15 4.58 0.58 14.73
CA PHE A 15 4.01 1.91 14.90
C PHE A 15 3.95 2.66 13.57
N VAL A 16 2.76 3.16 13.23
CA VAL A 16 2.50 3.96 12.03
C VAL A 16 1.99 5.33 12.46
N GLU A 17 2.86 6.32 12.39
CA GLU A 17 2.51 7.71 12.68
C GLU A 17 1.75 8.35 11.52
N ARG A 18 2.27 8.16 10.31
CA ARG A 18 1.74 8.75 9.08
C ARG A 18 1.98 7.81 7.91
N ALA A 19 1.01 7.77 7.00
CA ALA A 19 1.17 7.11 5.72
C ALA A 19 0.52 7.94 4.61
N GLU A 20 1.19 7.99 3.47
CA GLU A 20 0.77 8.79 2.32
C GLU A 20 1.16 8.11 1.01
N ILE A 21 0.40 8.41 -0.04
CA ILE A 21 0.73 7.96 -1.38
C ILE A 21 1.65 9.01 -2.00
N THR A 22 2.81 8.58 -2.42
CA THR A 22 3.85 9.40 -3.02
C THR A 22 4.07 8.96 -4.46
N TYR A 23 4.39 9.92 -5.32
CA TYR A 23 4.83 9.67 -6.69
C TYR A 23 6.36 9.79 -6.75
N ALA A 24 7.05 8.76 -7.24
CA ALA A 24 8.46 8.78 -7.55
C ALA A 24 8.66 9.14 -9.04
N PRO A 25 9.15 10.34 -9.39
CA PRO A 25 9.28 10.76 -10.79
C PRO A 25 10.24 9.89 -11.60
N LEU A 26 11.34 9.44 -11.00
CA LEU A 26 12.36 8.62 -11.68
C LEU A 26 11.82 7.22 -12.01
N ALA A 27 11.06 6.61 -11.10
CA ALA A 27 10.41 5.32 -11.31
C ALA A 27 9.09 5.42 -12.10
N LYS A 28 8.57 6.64 -12.31
CA LYS A 28 7.23 6.92 -12.86
C LYS A 28 6.14 6.10 -12.18
N ALA A 29 6.22 6.00 -10.86
CA ALA A 29 5.38 5.11 -10.08
C ALA A 29 4.87 5.74 -8.78
N TYR A 30 3.72 5.27 -8.32
CA TYR A 30 3.09 5.57 -7.05
C TYR A 30 3.40 4.46 -6.05
N PHE A 31 3.70 4.84 -4.82
CA PHE A 31 3.92 3.93 -3.70
C PHE A 31 3.41 4.54 -2.40
N ILE A 32 3.31 3.75 -1.33
CA ILE A 32 2.92 4.25 -0.02
C ILE A 32 4.15 4.39 0.87
N ILE A 33 4.51 5.62 1.22
CA ILE A 33 5.52 5.87 2.25
C ILE A 33 4.88 5.78 3.63
N VAL A 34 5.62 5.24 4.59
CA VAL A 34 5.13 4.96 5.95
C VAL A 34 6.16 5.48 6.94
N HIS A 35 5.72 6.35 7.86
CA HIS A 35 6.54 6.94 8.90
C HIS A 35 6.22 6.34 10.28
N PRO A 36 7.21 6.22 11.17
CA PRO A 36 8.61 6.65 10.99
C PRO A 36 9.48 5.62 10.26
N SER A 37 9.05 4.35 10.16
CA SER A 37 9.91 3.26 9.68
C SER A 37 9.34 2.54 8.46
N HIS A 38 9.57 3.12 7.28
CA HIS A 38 9.07 2.62 6.00
C HIS A 38 9.51 1.17 5.71
N VAL A 39 10.82 0.91 5.79
CA VAL A 39 11.40 -0.41 5.48
C VAL A 39 10.89 -1.48 6.44
N LYS A 40 10.89 -1.18 7.74
CA LYS A 40 10.44 -2.12 8.78
C LYS A 40 8.96 -2.46 8.59
N TYR A 41 8.13 -1.46 8.27
CA TYR A 41 6.71 -1.68 8.02
C TYR A 41 6.50 -2.67 6.87
N TRP A 42 7.12 -2.42 5.72
CA TRP A 42 6.92 -3.28 4.55
C TRP A 42 7.47 -4.68 4.71
N LEU A 43 8.63 -4.86 5.36
CA LEU A 43 9.14 -6.19 5.66
C LEU A 43 8.17 -7.00 6.52
N ARG A 44 7.51 -6.36 7.49
CA ARG A 44 6.49 -7.01 8.33
C ARG A 44 5.20 -7.26 7.55
N PHE A 45 4.79 -6.31 6.72
CA PHE A 45 3.65 -6.46 5.82
C PHE A 45 3.83 -7.68 4.89
N HIS A 46 4.98 -7.83 4.24
CA HIS A 46 5.25 -8.94 3.33
C HIS A 46 5.16 -10.30 4.03
N LYS A 47 5.66 -10.38 5.28
CA LYS A 47 5.56 -11.60 6.10
C LYS A 47 4.12 -11.95 6.46
N LYS A 48 3.31 -10.93 6.79
CA LYS A 48 1.91 -11.11 7.20
C LYS A 48 0.97 -11.39 6.02
N TYR A 49 1.27 -10.81 4.85
CA TYR A 49 0.46 -10.90 3.64
C TYR A 49 1.29 -11.48 2.48
N PRO A 50 1.72 -12.76 2.53
CA PRO A 50 2.62 -13.34 1.53
C PRO A 50 2.03 -13.36 0.11
N HIS A 51 0.70 -13.27 -0.03
CA HIS A 51 -0.01 -13.22 -1.30
C HIS A 51 0.02 -11.84 -1.98
N TYR A 52 0.62 -10.81 -1.38
CA TYR A 52 0.58 -9.43 -1.87
C TYR A 52 1.11 -9.29 -3.31
N LYS A 53 2.18 -10.03 -3.65
CA LYS A 53 2.78 -10.02 -4.99
C LYS A 53 1.82 -10.55 -6.04
N ARG A 54 1.20 -11.70 -5.75
CA ARG A 54 0.23 -12.34 -6.66
C ARG A 54 -0.97 -11.44 -6.95
N ILE A 55 -1.43 -10.65 -5.96
CA ILE A 55 -2.49 -9.68 -6.18
C ILE A 55 -1.98 -8.51 -7.03
N ALA A 56 -0.78 -7.98 -6.76
CA ALA A 56 -0.21 -6.88 -7.53
C ALA A 56 -0.07 -7.21 -9.03
N LEU A 57 0.30 -8.44 -9.37
CA LEU A 57 0.37 -8.90 -10.77
C LEU A 57 -0.98 -8.79 -11.51
N ARG A 58 -2.12 -8.89 -10.82
CA ARG A 58 -3.46 -8.72 -11.43
C ARG A 58 -3.75 -7.28 -11.87
N TYR A 59 -2.98 -6.33 -11.34
CA TYR A 59 -3.05 -4.91 -11.68
C TYR A 59 -2.00 -4.51 -12.74
N GLY A 60 -1.40 -5.47 -13.44
CA GLY A 60 -0.45 -5.20 -14.53
C GLY A 60 0.93 -4.72 -14.07
N VAL A 61 1.24 -4.87 -12.77
CA VAL A 61 2.55 -4.51 -12.22
C VAL A 61 3.57 -5.60 -12.55
N SER A 62 4.79 -5.22 -12.92
CA SER A 62 5.87 -6.17 -13.20
C SER A 62 6.49 -6.75 -11.92
N GLU A 63 7.15 -7.91 -12.02
CA GLU A 63 7.88 -8.48 -10.87
C GLU A 63 8.94 -7.53 -10.31
N HIS A 64 9.58 -6.72 -11.15
CA HIS A 64 10.57 -5.74 -10.75
C HIS A 64 9.99 -4.71 -9.77
N ASN A 65 8.79 -4.18 -10.06
CA ASN A 65 8.12 -3.16 -9.26
C ASN A 65 7.57 -3.66 -7.90
N ILE A 66 7.54 -4.98 -7.66
CA ILE A 66 7.06 -5.58 -6.40
C ILE A 66 8.14 -6.38 -5.67
N SER A 67 9.35 -6.44 -6.23
CA SER A 67 10.52 -7.09 -5.61
C SER A 67 11.31 -6.14 -4.71
N GLY A 68 11.05 -4.84 -4.81
CA GLY A 68 11.60 -3.82 -3.91
C GLY A 68 11.04 -3.88 -2.50
N CYS A 69 11.46 -2.91 -1.67
CA CYS A 69 11.03 -2.82 -0.28
C CYS A 69 9.52 -2.57 -0.16
N CYS A 70 8.94 -1.79 -1.07
CA CYS A 70 7.50 -1.54 -1.12
C CYS A 70 6.96 -1.75 -2.54
N PRO A 71 5.68 -2.11 -2.70
CA PRO A 71 5.06 -2.24 -4.02
C PRO A 71 4.85 -0.88 -4.71
N GLU A 72 5.21 -0.81 -5.98
CA GLU A 72 5.09 0.36 -6.85
C GLU A 72 4.08 0.14 -7.98
N PHE A 73 3.30 1.16 -8.32
CA PHE A 73 2.22 1.09 -9.31
C PHE A 73 2.24 2.28 -10.26
N PHE A 74 1.90 2.07 -11.53
CA PHE A 74 1.88 3.16 -12.52
C PHE A 74 0.76 4.18 -12.34
N ASN A 75 -0.29 3.83 -11.57
CA ASN A 75 -1.34 4.76 -11.22
C ASN A 75 -1.80 4.60 -9.77
N LYS A 76 -2.31 5.70 -9.20
CA LYS A 76 -2.78 5.80 -7.82
C LYS A 76 -3.97 4.87 -7.53
N ALA A 77 -4.85 4.66 -8.51
CA ALA A 77 -6.07 3.89 -8.31
C ALA A 77 -5.76 2.40 -8.10
N ASP A 78 -4.83 1.85 -8.87
CA ASP A 78 -4.44 0.44 -8.80
C ASP A 78 -3.67 0.14 -7.52
N LEU A 79 -2.77 1.04 -7.08
CA LEU A 79 -2.13 0.94 -5.76
C LEU A 79 -3.17 0.82 -4.64
N VAL A 80 -4.24 1.61 -4.72
CA VAL A 80 -5.30 1.61 -3.72
C VAL A 80 -6.15 0.36 -3.79
N ASN A 81 -6.53 -0.05 -4.99
CA ASN A 81 -7.35 -1.25 -5.21
C ASN A 81 -6.58 -2.51 -4.80
N TRP A 82 -5.28 -2.56 -5.10
CA TRP A 82 -4.37 -3.59 -4.61
C TRP A 82 -4.36 -3.63 -3.08
N LEU A 83 -4.18 -2.50 -2.40
CA LEU A 83 -4.17 -2.47 -0.93
C LEU A 83 -5.50 -2.98 -0.34
N VAL A 84 -6.61 -2.56 -0.93
CA VAL A 84 -7.96 -3.01 -0.56
C VAL A 84 -8.10 -4.52 -0.68
N ASP A 85 -7.61 -5.10 -1.78
CA ASP A 85 -7.73 -6.53 -2.04
C ASP A 85 -6.78 -7.37 -1.17
N VAL A 86 -5.54 -6.91 -0.98
CA VAL A 86 -4.57 -7.58 -0.10
C VAL A 86 -5.08 -7.66 1.34
N LEU A 87 -5.65 -6.56 1.83
CA LEU A 87 -6.18 -6.46 3.19
C LEU A 87 -7.63 -6.93 3.31
N SER A 88 -8.27 -7.33 2.20
CA SER A 88 -9.68 -7.72 2.16
C SER A 88 -10.60 -6.68 2.84
N LEU A 89 -10.34 -5.39 2.57
CA LEU A 89 -11.09 -4.30 3.19
C LEU A 89 -12.56 -4.36 2.80
N SER A 90 -13.43 -4.08 3.78
CA SER A 90 -14.87 -4.01 3.57
C SER A 90 -15.25 -2.92 2.56
N ARG A 91 -16.47 -3.01 2.02
CA ARG A 91 -17.02 -1.99 1.11
C ARG A 91 -16.98 -0.58 1.72
N GLY A 92 -17.23 -0.46 3.03
CA GLY A 92 -17.18 0.80 3.76
C GLY A 92 -15.77 1.39 3.83
N GLU A 93 -14.79 0.57 4.19
CA GLU A 93 -13.39 0.99 4.28
C GLU A 93 -12.79 1.36 2.92
N ARG A 94 -13.12 0.58 1.89
CA ARG A 94 -12.79 0.90 0.49
C ARG A 94 -13.33 2.27 0.10
N LYS A 95 -14.59 2.56 0.40
CA LYS A 95 -15.23 3.85 0.10
C LYS A 95 -14.55 4.99 0.85
N LEU A 96 -14.31 4.82 2.15
CA LEU A 96 -13.63 5.81 2.98
C LEU A 96 -12.22 6.12 2.46
N LEU A 97 -11.44 5.07 2.17
CA LEU A 97 -10.08 5.22 1.67
C LEU A 97 -10.07 6.03 0.37
N ARG A 98 -10.91 5.65 -0.60
CA ARG A 98 -11.06 6.36 -1.89
C ARG A 98 -11.46 7.82 -1.73
N LEU A 99 -12.34 8.15 -0.80
CA LEU A 99 -12.74 9.54 -0.54
C LEU A 99 -11.57 10.38 -0.01
N CYS A 100 -10.80 9.86 0.94
CA CYS A 100 -9.65 10.55 1.52
C CYS A 100 -8.47 10.77 0.55
N MET A 101 -8.53 10.21 -0.66
CA MET A 101 -7.47 10.32 -1.66
C MET A 101 -7.86 11.15 -2.88
N ARG A 102 -9.10 11.66 -2.93
CA ARG A 102 -9.58 12.62 -3.92
C ARG A 102 -9.34 14.06 -3.50
N THR A 103 -9.24 14.29 -2.19
CA THR A 103 -8.75 15.51 -1.55
C THR A 103 -7.23 15.54 -1.54
#